data_AF-A0A9X6XD12-F1
#
_entry.id   AF-A0A9X6XD12-F1
#
_cell.length_a   1.000
_cell.length_b   1.000
_cell.length_c   1.000
_cell.angle_alpha   90.00
_cell.angle_beta   90.00
_cell.angle_gamma   90.00
#
_symmetry.space_group_name_H-M   'P 1'
#
loop_
_entity.id
_entity.type
_entity.pdbx_description
1 polymer ?
#
loop_
_entity_poly.entity_id
_entity_poly.type
_entity_poly.pdbx_seq_one_letter_code
_entity_poly.pdbx_strand_id
1 'polypeptide(L)' 'MKIEEKDDYVIIDGYEIDGFIDKKQQCSKCNNSLIHYEDFDAFFCPNCNAWTEEKCMDPSCYYCPNRPEKPLPFK' A
#
# COMPACT_ATOMS: atom_id res chain seq x y z
N MET A 1 15.46 1.44 -0.51
CA MET A 1 14.12 1.50 -1.11
C MET A 1 14.12 2.60 -2.14
N LYS A 2 13.96 2.23 -3.40
CA LYS A 2 13.76 3.11 -4.54
C LYS A 2 12.26 3.11 -4.85
N ILE A 3 11.68 4.30 -4.97
CA ILE A 3 10.27 4.48 -5.33
C ILE A 3 10.22 5.35 -6.58
N GLU A 4 9.45 4.91 -7.58
CA GLU A 4 9.19 5.64 -8.81
C GLU A 4 7.67 5.79 -9.00
N GLU A 5 7.20 7.02 -9.08
CA GLU A 5 5.79 7.35 -9.36
C GLU A 5 5.59 7.43 -10.88
N LYS A 6 4.56 6.76 -11.39
CA LYS A 6 4.03 6.88 -12.75
C LYS A 6 2.57 7.34 -12.67
N ASP A 7 1.95 7.60 -13.82
CA ASP A 7 0.62 8.20 -13.86
C ASP A 7 -0.43 7.35 -13.11
N ASP A 8 -0.42 6.02 -13.30
CA ASP A 8 -1.42 5.10 -12.75
C ASP A 8 -0.85 4.02 -11.80
N TYR A 9 0.48 3.99 -11.61
CA TYR A 9 1.14 2.98 -10.78
C TYR A 9 2.41 3.50 -10.10
N VAL A 10 2.84 2.78 -9.06
CA VAL A 10 4.09 3.03 -8.32
C VAL A 10 5.00 1.81 -8.42
N ILE A 11 6.28 2.03 -8.72
CA ILE A 11 7.30 0.98 -8.70
C ILE A 11 8.12 1.11 -7.41
N ILE A 12 8.17 0.06 -6.60
CA ILE A 12 8.93 0.00 -5.34
C ILE A 12 9.96 -1.12 -5.43
N ASP A 13 11.24 -0.77 -5.46
CA ASP A 13 12.35 -1.73 -5.58
C ASP A 13 12.14 -2.76 -6.74
N GLY A 14 11.48 -2.33 -7.83
CA GLY A 14 11.20 -3.15 -9.01
C GLY A 14 9.85 -3.87 -8.99
N TYR A 15 9.06 -3.72 -7.94
CA TYR A 15 7.70 -4.26 -7.83
C TYR A 15 6.67 -3.19 -8.19
N GLU A 16 5.83 -3.50 -9.17
CA GLU A 16 4.77 -2.61 -9.68
C GLU A 16 3.50 -2.77 -8.83
N ILE A 17 2.88 -1.63 -8.51
CA ILE A 17 1.67 -1.53 -7.71
C ILE A 17 0.75 -0.52 -8.39
N ASP A 18 -0.43 -0.97 -8.78
CA ASP A 18 -1.48 -0.06 -9.23
C ASP A 18 -1.93 0.85 -8.07
N GLY A 19 -1.92 2.16 -8.34
CA GLY A 19 -2.20 3.19 -7.35
C GLY A 19 -1.15 4.30 -7.33
N PHE A 20 -1.13 5.07 -6.24
CA PHE A 20 -0.40 6.34 -6.19
C PHE A 20 0.20 6.64 -4.82
N ILE A 21 1.18 7.54 -4.81
CA ILE A 21 1.77 8.06 -3.57
C ILE A 21 0.87 9.16 -3.00
N ASP A 22 0.32 8.95 -1.82
CA ASP A 22 -0.41 9.99 -1.10
C ASP A 22 0.58 10.91 -0.36
N LYS A 23 0.78 12.10 -0.93
CA LYS A 23 1.68 13.13 -0.38
C LYS A 23 1.09 13.87 0.83
N LYS A 24 -0.20 13.69 1.13
CA LYS A 24 -0.88 14.33 2.26
C LYS A 24 -0.91 13.42 3.49
N GLN A 25 -0.92 12.11 3.30
CA GLN A 25 -0.91 11.14 4.40
C GLN A 25 0.50 10.63 4.70
N GLN A 26 0.80 10.50 6.00
CA GLN A 26 2.10 10.04 6.48
C GLN A 26 1.92 8.87 7.44
N CYS A 27 2.85 7.91 7.38
CA CYS A 27 2.91 6.81 8.31
C CYS A 27 3.18 7.31 9.73
N SER A 28 2.32 6.96 10.69
CA SER A 28 2.48 7.33 12.10
C SER A 28 3.74 6.77 12.78
N LYS A 29 4.38 5.76 12.19
CA LYS A 29 5.59 5.11 12.74
C LYS A 29 6.90 5.69 12.22
N CYS A 30 6.94 6.10 10.95
CA CYS A 30 8.19 6.52 10.30
C CYS A 30 8.07 7.79 9.45
N ASN A 31 6.92 8.48 9.47
CA ASN A 31 6.62 9.74 8.78
C ASN A 31 6.81 9.74 7.25
N ASN A 32 6.97 8.58 6.60
CA ASN A 32 7.00 8.49 5.15
C ASN A 32 5.59 8.62 4.56
N SER A 33 5.50 9.14 3.35
CA SER A 33 4.26 9.15 2.57
C SER A 33 3.69 7.74 2.41
N LEU A 34 2.37 7.64 2.46
CA LEU A 34 1.66 6.38 2.22
C LEU A 34 1.47 6.15 0.72
N ILE A 35 1.20 4.90 0.36
CA ILE A 35 0.81 4.51 -0.99
C ILE A 35 -0.58 3.93 -0.90
N HIS A 36 -1.48 4.39 -1.76
CA HIS A 36 -2.76 3.73 -2.01
C HIS A 36 -2.51 2.55 -2.96
N TYR A 37 -3.01 1.37 -2.59
CA TYR A 37 -2.89 0.14 -3.37
C TYR A 37 -4.28 -0.22 -3.87
N GLU A 38 -4.52 0.00 -5.16
CA GLU A 38 -5.83 -0.11 -5.79
C GLU A 38 -6.43 -1.53 -5.66
N ASP A 39 -5.62 -2.58 -5.86
CA ASP A 39 -6.06 -3.99 -5.73
C ASP A 39 -6.69 -4.35 -4.39
N PHE A 40 -6.38 -3.59 -3.34
CA PHE A 40 -6.83 -3.84 -1.98
C PHE A 40 -7.62 -2.69 -1.37
N ASP A 41 -7.83 -1.61 -2.14
CA ASP A 41 -8.43 -0.35 -1.72
C ASP A 41 -7.98 0.07 -0.32
N ALA A 42 -6.66 0.10 -0.13
CA ALA A 42 -6.06 0.30 1.17
C ALA A 42 -4.74 1.06 1.08
N PHE A 43 -4.41 1.77 2.15
CA PHE A 43 -3.13 2.46 2.27
C PHE A 43 -2.09 1.60 2.99
N PHE A 44 -0.83 1.72 2.56
CA PHE A 44 0.28 1.11 3.27
C PHE A 44 1.51 2.02 3.32
N CYS A 45 2.36 1.76 4.30
CA CYS A 45 3.66 2.39 4.40
C CYS A 45 4.71 1.53 3.68
N PRO A 46 5.32 2.01 2.59
CA PRO A 46 6.34 1.23 1.86
C PRO A 46 7.61 1.02 2.68
N ASN A 47 7.90 1.93 3.63
CA ASN A 47 9.06 1.79 4.49
C ASN A 47 8.85 0.74 5.60
N CYS A 48 7.70 0.75 6.27
CA CYS A 48 7.38 -0.23 7.32
C CYS A 48 6.89 -1.58 6.77
N ASN A 49 6.55 -1.64 5.48
CA ASN A 49 5.87 -2.78 4.85
C ASN A 49 4.63 -3.23 5.64
N ALA A 50 3.75 -2.27 5.93
CA ALA A 50 2.57 -2.50 6.76
C ALA A 50 1.39 -1.69 6.25
N TRP A 51 0.22 -2.32 6.21
CA TRP A 51 -1.07 -1.66 6.02
C TRP A 51 -1.32 -0.63 7.13
N THR A 52 -2.01 0.45 6.82
CA THR A 52 -2.42 1.45 7.82
C THR A 52 -3.77 1.13 8.46
N GLU A 53 -4.52 0.22 7.86
CA GLU A 53 -5.85 -0.19 8.29
C GLU A 53 -5.99 -1.71 8.35
N GLU A 54 -6.81 -2.18 9.27
CA GLU A 54 -7.17 -3.60 9.39
C GLU A 54 -8.11 -4.03 8.25
N LYS A 55 -8.26 -5.34 8.04
CA LYS A 55 -9.28 -5.83 7.10
C LYS A 55 -10.66 -5.48 7.66
N CYS A 56 -11.60 -5.14 6.78
CA CYS A 56 -12.98 -4.93 7.22
C CYS A 56 -13.61 -6.27 7.65
N MET A 57 -14.67 -6.19 8.45
CA MET A 57 -15.45 -7.37 8.88
C MET A 57 -16.56 -7.74 7.89
N ASP A 58 -16.67 -7.05 6.76
CA ASP A 58 -17.72 -7.28 5.76
C ASP A 58 -17.39 -8.55 4.94
N PRO A 59 -18.17 -9.63 5.06
CA PRO A 59 -17.94 -10.85 4.30
C PRO A 59 -18.18 -10.69 2.79
N SER A 60 -18.82 -9.60 2.36
CA SER A 60 -19.07 -9.28 0.96
C SER A 60 -18.01 -8.37 0.33
N CYS A 61 -17.04 -7.89 1.10
CA CYS A 61 -15.93 -7.09 0.58
C CYS A 61 -15.07 -7.93 -0.37
N TYR A 62 -14.80 -7.40 -1.56
CA TYR A 62 -13.99 -8.09 -2.58
C TYR A 62 -12.48 -7.80 -2.46
N TYR A 63 -12.10 -6.69 -1.82
CA TYR A 63 -10.71 -6.29 -1.62
C TYR A 63 -10.00 -7.07 -0.49
N CYS A 64 -10.65 -7.18 0.67
CA CYS A 64 -10.04 -7.74 1.88
C CYS A 64 -9.71 -9.24 1.83
N PRO A 65 -10.49 -10.14 1.19
CA PRO A 65 -10.26 -11.59 1.25
C PRO A 65 -8.86 -12.01 0.81
N ASN A 66 -8.36 -11.42 -0.28
CA ASN A 66 -7.06 -11.77 -0.86
C ASN A 66 -5.93 -10.83 -0.41
N ARG A 67 -6.21 -9.83 0.44
CA ARG A 67 -5.18 -8.89 0.93
C ARG A 67 -4.11 -9.65 1.72
N PRO A 68 -2.82 -9.59 1.32
CA PRO A 68 -1.75 -10.29 2.01
C PRO A 68 -1.51 -9.67 3.40
N GLU A 69 -0.84 -10.42 4.29
CA GLU A 69 -0.46 -9.90 5.61
C GLU A 69 0.47 -8.69 5.50
N LYS A 70 1.39 -8.72 4.52
CA LYS A 70 2.27 -7.61 4.18
C LYS A 70 2.04 -7.12 2.74
N PRO A 71 2.04 -5.80 2.49
CA PRO A 71 1.85 -5.23 1.15
C PRO A 71 2.92 -5.62 0.12
N LEU A 72 4.19 -5.68 0.54
CA LEU A 72 5.33 -5.96 -0.33
C LEU A 72 5.89 -7.37 -0.07
N PRO A 73 6.09 -8.20 -1.11
CA PRO A 73 6.51 -9.60 -0.94
C PRO A 73 8.00 -9.81 -0.64
N PHE A 74 8.83 -8.76 -0.71
CA PHE A 74 10.30 -8.85 -0.65
C PHE A 74 10.92 -8.16 0.58
N LYS A 75 10.14 -7.89 1.64
CA LYS A 75 10.58 -7.09 2.80
C LYS A 75 10.21 -7.65 4.18
#